data_AF-A0A183CC18-F1
#
_entry.id   AF-A0A183CC18-F1
#
_cell.length_a   1.000
_cell.length_b   1.000
_cell.length_c   1.000
_cell.angle_alpha   90.00
_cell.angle_beta   90.00
_cell.angle_gamma   90.00
#
_symmetry.space_group_name_H-M   'P 1'
#
loop_
_entity.id
_entity.type
_entity.pdbx_description
1 polymer ?
#
loop_
_entity_poly.entity_id
_entity_poly.type
_entity_poly.pdbx_seq_one_letter_code
_entity_poly.pdbx_strand_id
1 'polypeptide(L)' 'MEPFSPPVSQALFPHLTIVLLAIGLVFTAWFFVHAVTSTKKTRNLFKELFIGTLASSFLGFGTVFLMLWVGIYV' A
#
# COMPACT_ATOMS: atom_id res chain seq x y z
N MET A 1 29.18 -23.13 -7.33
CA MET A 1 28.11 -22.13 -7.53
C MET A 1 27.07 -22.41 -6.47
N GLU A 2 26.89 -21.53 -5.51
CA GLU A 2 25.84 -21.72 -4.50
C GLU A 2 24.46 -21.52 -5.15
N PRO A 3 23.46 -22.36 -4.86
CA PRO A 3 22.12 -22.18 -5.39
C PRO A 3 21.54 -20.84 -4.94
N PHE A 4 21.19 -19.97 -5.91
CA PHE A 4 20.48 -18.74 -5.61
C PHE A 4 19.08 -19.08 -5.09
N SER A 5 18.89 -18.94 -3.78
CA SER A 5 17.57 -19.04 -3.15
C SER A 5 16.96 -17.65 -3.13
N PRO A 6 15.77 -17.44 -3.72
CA PRO A 6 15.12 -16.15 -3.68
C PRO A 6 14.80 -15.76 -2.22
N PRO A 7 14.98 -14.48 -1.84
CA PRO A 7 14.78 -14.03 -0.46
C PRO A 7 13.32 -14.11 0.01
N VAL A 8 12.37 -14.28 -0.92
CA VAL A 8 10.95 -14.42 -0.63
C VAL A 8 10.39 -15.64 -1.37
N SER A 9 9.75 -16.55 -0.63
CA SER A 9 9.07 -17.72 -1.19
C SER A 9 7.81 -17.31 -1.94
N GLN A 10 7.58 -17.90 -3.12
CA GLN A 10 6.40 -17.64 -3.96
C GLN A 10 5.06 -17.88 -3.25
N ALA A 11 5.04 -18.76 -2.24
CA ALA A 11 3.85 -19.03 -1.44
C ALA A 11 3.41 -17.84 -0.57
N LEU A 12 4.34 -16.93 -0.25
CA LEU A 12 4.08 -15.78 0.62
C LEU A 12 3.61 -14.54 -0.15
N PHE A 13 3.84 -14.46 -1.46
CA PHE A 13 3.39 -13.33 -2.28
C PHE A 13 1.90 -13.02 -2.16
N PRO A 14 0.96 -13.97 -2.35
CA PRO A 14 -0.47 -13.64 -2.26
C PRO A 14 -0.87 -13.11 -0.87
N HIS A 15 -0.31 -13.68 0.20
CA HIS A 15 -0.59 -13.24 1.57
C HIS A 15 -0.10 -11.81 1.82
N LEU A 16 1.13 -11.50 1.40
CA LEU A 16 1.71 -10.17 1.53
C LEU A 16 0.96 -9.13 0.69
N THR A 17 0.62 -9.46 -0.56
CA THR A 17 -0.16 -8.60 -1.46
C THR A 17 -1.50 -8.22 -0.81
N ILE A 18 -2.26 -9.22 -0.35
CA ILE A 18 -3.59 -8.98 0.22
C ILE A 18 -3.50 -8.10 1.47
N VAL A 19 -2.54 -8.35 2.36
CA VAL A 19 -2.38 -7.56 3.59
C VAL A 19 -1.99 -6.11 3.26
N LEU A 20 -1.01 -5.90 2.38
CA LEU A 20 -0.59 -4.54 1.99
C LEU A 20 -1.69 -3.78 1.27
N LEU A 21 -2.39 -4.41 0.32
CA LEU A 21 -3.50 -3.78 -0.39
C LEU A 21 -4.68 -3.47 0.52
N ALA A 22 -5.06 -4.41 1.40
CA ALA A 22 -6.19 -4.20 2.31
C ALA A 22 -5.93 -2.99 3.23
N ILE A 23 -4.74 -2.92 3.82
CA ILE A 23 -4.35 -1.80 4.67
C ILE A 23 -4.28 -0.50 3.86
N GLY A 24 -3.63 -0.52 2.69
CA GLY A 24 -3.53 0.64 1.81
C GLY A 24 -4.88 1.20 1.35
N LEU A 25 -5.84 0.33 1.03
CA LEU A 25 -7.20 0.71 0.66
C LEU A 25 -7.97 1.32 1.84
N VAL A 26 -7.83 0.76 3.05
CA VAL A 26 -8.45 1.34 4.26
C VAL A 26 -7.90 2.73 4.54
N PHE A 27 -6.58 2.93 4.47
CA PHE A 27 -5.97 4.25 4.64
C PHE A 27 -6.40 5.24 3.55
N THR A 28 -6.58 4.78 2.32
CA THR A 28 -7.06 5.62 1.21
C THR A 28 -8.51 6.03 1.41
N ALA A 29 -9.37 5.10 1.83
CA ALA A 29 -10.77 5.40 2.18
C ALA A 29 -10.83 6.41 3.33
N TRP A 30 -10.00 6.21 4.36
CA TRP A 30 -9.87 7.13 5.48
C TRP A 30 -9.42 8.54 5.02
N PHE A 31 -8.44 8.62 4.11
CA PHE A 31 -7.99 9.88 3.52
C PHE A 31 -9.13 10.57 2.76
N PHE A 32 -9.87 9.85 1.92
CA PHE A 32 -11.02 10.41 1.21
C PHE A 32 -12.09 10.93 2.16
N VAL A 33 -12.46 10.17 3.20
CA VAL A 33 -13.42 10.61 4.22
C VAL A 33 -12.95 11.88 4.92
N HIS A 34 -11.66 11.96 5.28
CA HIS A 34 -11.10 13.16 5.90
C HIS A 34 -11.06 14.36 4.95
N ALA A 35 -10.76 14.15 3.67
CA ALA A 35 -10.71 15.19 2.67
C ALA A 35 -12.11 15.76 2.35
N VAL A 36 -13.15 14.91 2.31
CA VAL A 36 -14.52 15.36 2.02
C VAL A 36 -15.24 15.93 3.25
N THR A 37 -14.88 15.51 4.47
CA THR A 37 -15.55 15.93 5.70
C THR A 37 -14.89 17.14 6.37
N SER A 38 -13.60 17.41 6.11
CA SER A 38 -12.91 18.55 6.72
C SER A 38 -13.39 19.89 6.15
N THR A 39 -13.93 20.73 7.03
CA THR A 39 -14.29 22.11 6.72
C THR A 39 -13.08 23.05 6.83
N LYS A 40 -13.13 24.21 6.15
CA LYS A 40 -12.01 25.16 5.97
C LYS A 40 -11.28 25.61 7.26
N LYS A 41 -11.89 25.47 8.44
CA LYS A 41 -11.33 25.90 9.74
C LYS A 41 -10.51 24.83 10.49
N THR A 42 -10.63 23.56 10.14
CA THR A 42 -9.91 22.45 10.81
C THR A 42 -8.96 21.71 9.87
N ARG A 43 -8.77 22.21 8.65
CA ARG A 43 -7.97 21.56 7.61
C ARG A 43 -6.48 21.63 7.95
N ASN A 44 -5.95 20.55 8.51
CA ASN A 44 -4.53 20.42 8.78
C ASN A 44 -3.88 19.64 7.64
N LEU A 45 -3.38 20.38 6.64
CA LEU A 45 -2.72 19.85 5.45
C LEU A 45 -1.59 18.87 5.77
N PHE A 46 -0.87 19.10 6.87
CA PHE A 46 0.22 18.24 7.29
C PHE A 46 -0.27 16.83 7.68
N LYS A 47 -1.42 16.76 8.36
CA LYS A 47 -2.03 15.48 8.75
C LYS A 47 -2.60 14.72 7.55
N GLU A 48 -3.23 15.44 6.62
CA GLU A 48 -3.73 14.88 5.37
C GLU A 48 -2.59 14.33 4.51
N LEU A 49 -1.50 15.09 4.35
CA LEU A 49 -0.32 14.68 3.59
C LEU A 49 0.35 13.45 4.22
N PHE A 50 0.42 13.39 5.55
CA PHE A 50 1.00 12.24 6.26
C PHE A 50 0.19 10.96 6.01
N ILE A 51 -1.14 11.04 6.14
CA ILE A 51 -2.04 9.91 5.87
C ILE A 51 -1.97 9.51 4.38
N GLY A 52 -1.96 10.47 3.47
CA GLY A 52 -1.84 10.21 2.03
C GLY A 52 -0.50 9.56 1.64
N THR A 53 0.60 9.99 2.25
CA THR A 53 1.93 9.40 2.01
C THR A 53 2.01 7.96 2.51
N LEU A 54 1.43 7.69 3.69
CA LEU A 54 1.32 6.32 4.21
C LEU A 54 0.45 5.46 3.29
N ALA A 55 -0.73 5.94 2.90
CA ALA A 55 -1.62 5.23 1.99
C ALA A 55 -0.94 4.88 0.66
N SER A 56 -0.27 5.86 0.04
CA SER A 56 0.44 5.66 -1.24
C SER A 56 1.62 4.71 -1.12
N SER A 57 2.34 4.71 0.02
CA SER A 57 3.45 3.78 0.25
C SER A 57 2.94 2.34 0.33
N PHE A 58 1.90 2.09 1.13
CA PHE A 58 1.31 0.75 1.28
C PHE A 58 0.68 0.23 -0.03
N LEU A 59 -0.05 1.10 -0.75
CA LEU A 59 -0.58 0.75 -2.07
C LEU A 59 0.52 0.48 -3.10
N GLY A 60 1.57 1.30 -3.12
CA GLY A 60 2.69 1.15 -4.06
C GLY A 60 3.47 -0.14 -3.85
N PHE A 61 3.79 -0.50 -2.61
CA PHE A 61 4.37 -1.81 -2.33
C PHE A 61 3.38 -2.94 -2.65
N GLY A 62 2.10 -2.77 -2.33
CA GLY A 62 1.05 -3.77 -2.59
C GLY A 62 0.90 -4.08 -4.08
N THR A 63 0.97 -3.08 -4.96
CA THR A 63 0.91 -3.28 -6.41
C THR A 63 2.14 -3.98 -6.98
N VAL A 64 3.35 -3.75 -6.44
CA VAL A 64 4.55 -4.50 -6.83
C VAL A 64 4.39 -5.98 -6.50
N PHE A 65 3.93 -6.31 -5.29
CA PHE A 65 3.66 -7.70 -4.91
C PHE A 65 2.51 -8.33 -5.72
N LEU A 66 1.51 -7.53 -6.12
CA LEU A 66 0.45 -7.99 -7.02
C LEU A 66 1.00 -8.34 -8.41
N MET A 67 1.90 -7.52 -8.95
CA MET A 67 2.55 -7.75 -10.25
C MET A 67 3.37 -9.06 -10.22
N LEU A 68 4.15 -9.26 -9.16
CA LEU A 68 4.87 -10.51 -8.91
C LEU A 68 3.94 -11.71 -8.78
N TRP A 69 2.76 -11.55 -8.16
CA TRP A 69 1.78 -12.62 -8.02
C TRP A 69 1.11 -13.01 -9.35
N VAL A 70 0.85 -12.05 -10.23
CA VAL A 70 0.31 -12.29 -11.59
C VAL A 70 1.37 -12.92 -12.51
N GLY A 71 2.62 -13.02 -12.07
CA GLY A 71 3.74 -13.57 -12.85
C GLY A 71 4.42 -12.53 -13.75
N ILE A 72 4.15 -11.24 -13.52
CA ILE A 72 4.85 -10.14 -14.17
C ILE A 72 6.00 -9.74 -13.25
N TYR A 73 7.20 -10.17 -13.60
CA TYR A 73 8.42 -9.83 -12.87
C TYR A 73 8.89 -8.45 -13.33
N VAL A 74 8.97 -7.50 -12.40
CA VAL A 74 9.45 -6.12 -12.61
C VAL A 74 10.84 -5.93 -12.02
#